data_AF-A0A969GIB1-F1
#
_entry.id   AF-A0A969GIB1-F1
#
_cell.length_a   1.000
_cell.length_b   1.000
_cell.length_c   1.000
_cell.angle_alpha   90.00
_cell.angle_beta   90.00
_cell.angle_gamma   90.00
#
_symmetry.space_group_name_H-M   'P 1'
#
loop_
_entity.id
_entity.type
_entity.pdbx_description
1 polymer ?
#
loop_
_entity_poly.entity_id
_entity_poly.type
_entity_poly.pdbx_seq_one_letter_code
_entity_poly.pdbx_strand_id
1 'polypeptide(L)'
;MAETMRRMSVFDRVEAVLRGQQPDRPPFIGRLELWHRGLSYADKVPAAYREMSLTEIHRAVGFWPPDVCLSHATAVEECRTAHHL
;
A
#
# COMPACT_ATOMS: atom_id res chain seq x y z
N MET A 1 -37.67 2.86 6.83
CA MET A 1 -36.55 2.38 7.67
C MET A 1 -35.31 2.44 6.79
N ALA A 2 -34.41 3.40 7.03
CA ALA A 2 -33.19 3.52 6.22
C ALA A 2 -32.23 2.41 6.66
N GLU A 3 -32.07 1.41 5.81
CA GLU A 3 -31.07 0.38 5.97
C GLU A 3 -29.69 1.05 5.91
N THR A 4 -28.98 1.07 7.03
CA THR A 4 -27.62 1.57 7.09
C THR A 4 -26.75 0.61 6.28
N MET A 5 -26.63 0.85 4.96
CA MET A 5 -25.78 0.05 4.08
C MET A 5 -24.39 0.01 4.69
N ARG A 6 -23.98 -1.17 5.16
CA ARG A 6 -22.65 -1.42 5.67
C ARG A 6 -21.67 -1.05 4.56
N ARG A 7 -20.92 0.04 4.74
CA ARG A 7 -19.91 0.49 3.75
C ARG A 7 -18.92 -0.66 3.53
N MET A 8 -18.74 -1.03 2.26
CA MET A 8 -17.80 -2.08 1.90
C MET A 8 -16.38 -1.62 2.27
N SER A 9 -15.54 -2.53 2.78
CA SER A 9 -14.12 -2.26 2.93
C SER A 9 -13.44 -2.19 1.56
N VAL A 10 -12.17 -1.77 1.49
CA VAL A 10 -11.43 -1.81 0.22
C VAL A 10 -11.29 -3.25 -0.29
N PHE A 11 -11.10 -4.22 0.60
CA PHE A 11 -11.01 -5.64 0.25
C PHE A 11 -12.35 -6.16 -0.32
N ASP A 12 -13.47 -5.84 0.34
CA ASP A 12 -14.80 -6.24 -0.14
C ASP A 12 -15.09 -5.67 -1.54
N ARG A 13 -14.66 -4.44 -1.82
CA ARG A 13 -14.82 -3.81 -3.14
C ARG A 13 -14.00 -4.50 -4.22
N VAL A 14 -12.74 -4.84 -3.91
CA VAL A 14 -11.87 -5.57 -4.84
C VAL A 14 -12.44 -6.95 -5.12
N GLU A 15 -12.88 -7.65 -4.07
CA GLU A 15 -13.50 -8.96 -4.22
C GLU A 15 -14.78 -8.90 -5.08
N ALA A 16 -15.65 -7.91 -4.85
CA ALA A 16 -16.86 -7.72 -5.66
C ALA A 16 -16.52 -7.53 -7.15
N VAL A 17 -15.54 -6.70 -7.48
CA VAL A 17 -15.08 -6.50 -8.87
C VAL A 17 -14.59 -7.81 -9.48
N LEU A 18 -13.79 -8.59 -8.76
CA LEU A 18 -13.28 -9.89 -9.23
C LEU A 18 -14.40 -10.91 -9.44
N ARG A 19 -15.49 -10.81 -8.68
CA ARG A 19 -16.69 -11.65 -8.80
C ARG A 19 -17.71 -11.14 -9.83
N GLY A 20 -17.42 -10.03 -10.53
CA GLY A 20 -18.36 -9.40 -11.47
C GLY A 20 -19.54 -8.69 -10.78
N GLN A 21 -19.45 -8.43 -9.47
CA GLN A 21 -20.43 -7.71 -8.68
C GLN A 21 -20.11 -6.21 -8.65
N GLN A 22 -21.13 -5.36 -8.61
CA GLN A 22 -20.96 -3.91 -8.53
C GLN A 22 -20.62 -3.48 -7.08
N PRO A 23 -19.44 -2.86 -6.83
CA PRO A 23 -19.10 -2.35 -5.51
C PRO A 23 -19.85 -1.06 -5.18
N ASP A 24 -19.96 -0.72 -3.89
CA ASP A 24 -20.57 0.52 -3.38
C ASP A 24 -19.90 1.81 -3.92
N ARG A 25 -18.61 1.73 -4.23
CA ARG A 25 -17.83 2.71 -5.01
C ARG A 25 -16.61 2.02 -5.62
N PRO A 26 -16.00 2.57 -6.68
CA PRO A 26 -14.78 2.01 -7.25
C PRO A 26 -13.70 1.81 -6.17
N PRO A 27 -13.04 0.65 -6.09
CA PRO A 27 -11.95 0.45 -5.14
C PRO A 27 -10.80 1.39 -5.49
N PHE A 28 -10.28 2.10 -4.48
CA PHE A 28 -9.01 2.80 -4.64
C PHE A 28 -7.89 1.77 -4.57
N ILE A 29 -7.54 1.20 -5.72
CA ILE A 29 -6.29 0.49 -5.88
C ILE A 29 -5.26 1.57 -6.21
N GLY A 30 -4.28 1.77 -5.32
CA GLY A 30 -3.14 2.62 -5.65
C GLY A 30 -2.56 2.12 -6.97
N ARG A 31 -2.64 2.93 -8.04
CA ARG A 31 -2.18 2.51 -9.37
C ARG A 31 -0.76 1.97 -9.36
N LEU A 32 0.06 2.44 -8.41
CA LEU A 32 1.41 1.96 -8.14
C LEU A 32 1.45 0.53 -7.59
N GLU A 33 0.51 0.11 -6.75
CA GLU A 33 0.44 -1.27 -6.22
C GLU A 33 0.12 -2.27 -7.34
N LEU A 34 -0.84 -1.92 -8.19
CA LEU A 34 -1.18 -2.74 -9.36
C LEU A 34 -0.01 -2.80 -10.36
N TRP A 35 0.63 -1.65 -10.60
CA TRP A 35 1.80 -1.56 -11.47
C TRP A 35 2.98 -2.37 -10.92
N HIS A 36 3.28 -2.24 -9.63
CA HIS A 36 4.33 -3.00 -8.95
C HIS A 36 4.09 -4.50 -9.08
N ARG A 37 2.89 -4.98 -8.73
CA ARG A 37 2.55 -6.41 -8.85
C ARG A 37 2.65 -6.93 -10.29
N GLY A 38 2.23 -6.13 -11.27
CA GLY A 38 2.35 -6.46 -12.69
C GLY A 38 3.82 -6.60 -13.13
N LEU A 39 4.68 -5.71 -12.66
CA LEU A 39 6.13 -5.78 -12.93
C LEU A 39 6.79 -6.94 -12.18
N SER A 40 6.42 -7.21 -10.92
CA SER A 40 6.93 -8.35 -10.16
C SER A 40 6.56 -9.67 -10.84
N TYR A 41 5.32 -9.81 -11.28
CA TYR A 41 4.87 -10.98 -12.03
C TYR A 41 5.63 -11.17 -13.36
N ALA A 42 5.92 -10.07 -14.05
CA ALA A 42 6.66 -10.09 -15.31
C ALA A 42 8.19 -10.19 -15.15
N ASP A 43 8.71 -10.29 -13.91
CA ASP A 43 10.13 -10.17 -13.56
C ASP A 43 10.83 -8.94 -14.18
N LYS A 44 10.12 -7.80 -14.18
CA LYS A 44 10.59 -6.51 -14.71
C LYS A 44 10.88 -5.48 -13.63
N VAL A 45 10.87 -5.88 -12.36
CA VAL A 45 11.28 -5.01 -11.25
C VAL A 45 12.81 -4.87 -11.29
N PRO A 46 13.36 -3.65 -11.15
CA PRO A 46 14.82 -3.47 -11.09
C PRO A 46 15.43 -4.32 -9.98
N ALA A 47 16.63 -4.85 -10.21
CA ALA A 47 17.27 -5.80 -9.29
C ALA A 47 17.39 -5.27 -7.85
N ALA A 48 17.59 -3.96 -7.67
CA ALA A 48 17.67 -3.31 -6.36
C ALA A 48 16.36 -3.37 -5.54
N TYR A 49 15.22 -3.65 -6.18
CA TYR A 49 13.88 -3.60 -5.59
C TYR A 49 13.11 -4.92 -5.71
N ARG A 50 13.70 -5.96 -6.32
CA ARG A 50 12.99 -7.20 -6.69
C ARG A 50 12.35 -7.93 -5.50
N GLU A 51 13.03 -7.91 -4.36
CA GLU A 51 12.56 -8.54 -3.12
C GLU A 51 11.84 -7.55 -2.18
N MET A 52 11.60 -6.33 -2.64
CA MET A 52 10.96 -5.29 -1.83
C MET A 52 9.47 -5.20 -2.15
N SER A 53 8.66 -5.03 -1.11
CA SER A 53 7.28 -4.55 -1.26
C SER A 53 7.26 -3.11 -1.77
N LEU A 54 6.15 -2.68 -2.36
CA LEU A 54 6.00 -1.28 -2.80
C LEU A 54 6.21 -0.27 -1.65
N THR A 55 5.81 -0.64 -0.43
CA THR A 55 6.04 0.18 0.77
C THR A 55 7.54 0.32 1.09
N GLU A 56 8.31 -0.74 0.97
CA GLU A 56 9.77 -0.70 1.18
C GLU A 56 10.46 0.10 0.08
N ILE A 57 9.99 -0.01 -1.17
CA ILE A 57 10.47 0.83 -2.28
C ILE A 57 10.20 2.30 -1.99
N HIS A 58 8.98 2.65 -1.56
CA HIS A 58 8.63 4.03 -1.18
C HIS A 58 9.55 4.59 -0.09
N ARG A 59 9.90 3.79 0.92
CA ARG A 59 10.86 4.18 1.97
C ARG A 59 12.27 4.34 1.41
N ALA A 60 12.72 3.42 0.58
CA ALA A 60 14.05 3.43 -0.02
C ALA A 60 14.28 4.63 -0.96
N VAL A 61 13.24 5.06 -1.69
CA VAL A 61 13.31 6.20 -2.61
C VAL A 61 12.93 7.54 -1.97
N GLY A 62 12.51 7.54 -0.70
CA GLY A 62 12.07 8.75 0.01
C GLY A 62 10.72 9.30 -0.44
N PHE A 63 9.92 8.50 -1.15
CA PHE A 63 8.58 8.87 -1.64
C PHE A 63 7.50 8.23 -0.78
N TRP A 64 7.33 8.71 0.45
CA TRP A 64 6.19 8.37 1.31
C TRP A 64 5.64 9.64 1.98
N PRO A 65 4.31 9.84 2.05
CA PRO A 65 3.74 10.92 2.86
C PRO A 65 3.97 10.61 4.35
N PRO A 66 4.36 11.58 5.19
CA PRO A 66 4.50 11.32 6.61
C PRO A 66 3.17 10.81 7.19
N ASP A 67 3.27 9.81 8.05
CA ASP A 67 2.23 9.32 8.95
C ASP A 67 1.08 8.45 8.38
N VAL A 68 1.34 7.14 8.30
CA VAL A 68 0.40 6.16 8.85
C VAL A 68 1.17 5.28 9.83
N CYS A 69 1.01 5.58 11.12
CA CYS A 69 1.58 4.91 12.27
C CYS A 69 1.52 3.38 12.21
N LEU A 70 2.67 2.72 12.29
CA LEU A 70 2.81 1.44 13.00
C LEU A 70 3.81 1.64 14.15
N SER A 71 3.25 1.60 15.36
CA SER A 71 3.85 1.55 16.70
C SER A 71 4.79 2.69 17.14
N HIS A 72 4.25 3.58 17.98
CA HIS A 72 5.02 4.48 18.86
C HIS A 72 6.00 3.67 19.72
N ALA A 73 7.30 3.85 19.49
CA ALA A 73 8.30 4.18 20.52
C ALA A 73 9.73 3.84 20.06
N THR A 74 9.92 2.74 19.32
CA THR A 74 11.29 2.19 19.16
C THR A 74 12.04 2.67 17.91
N ALA A 75 11.34 3.13 16.87
CA ALA A 75 11.98 3.44 15.57
C ALA A 75 12.60 4.84 15.48
N VAL A 76 12.25 5.76 16.38
CA VAL A 76 12.72 7.16 16.31
C VAL A 76 14.18 7.31 16.77
N GLU A 77 14.63 6.46 17.69
CA GLU A 77 15.95 6.59 18.32
C GLU A 77 17.09 6.00 17.46
N GLU A 78 16.80 4.93 16.71
CA GLU A 78 17.74 4.35 15.73
C GLU A 78 17.99 5.29 14.55
N CYS A 79 16.96 6.01 14.08
CA CYS A 79 17.08 6.94 12.96
C CYS A 79 17.88 8.20 13.33
N ARG A 80 17.80 8.66 14.59
CA ARG A 80 18.56 9.82 15.08
C ARG A 80 20.06 9.53 15.20
N THR A 81 20.43 8.30 15.56
CA THR A 81 21.83 7.92 15.75
C THR A 81 22.57 7.71 14.41
N ALA A 82 21.84 7.32 13.35
CA ALA A 82 22.43 7.05 12.03
C ALA A 82 22.73 8.31 11.18
N HIS A 83 22.19 9.49 11.54
CA HIS A 83 22.16 10.65 10.64
C HIS A 83 22.71 11.96 11.23
N HIS A 84 23.66 11.92 12.18
CA HIS A 84 24.44 13.07 12.70
C HIS A 84 23.96 14.48 12.29
N LEU A 85 22.81 14.89 12.83
CA LEU A 85 22.32 16.26 12.88
C LEU A 85 22.10 16.64 14.34
#